data_AF-X1V639-F1
#
_entry.id   AF-X1V639-F1
#
_cell.length_a   1.000
_cell.length_b   1.000
_cell.length_c   1.000
_cell.angle_alpha   90.00
_cell.angle_beta   90.00
_cell.angle_gamma   90.00
#
_symmetry.space_group_name_H-M   'P 1'
#
loop_
_entity.id
_entity.type
_entity.pdbx_description
1 polymer ?
#
loop_
_entity_poly.entity_id
_entity_poly.type
_entity_poly.pdbx_seq_one_letter_code
_entity_poly.pdbx_strand_id
1 'polypeptide(L)'
;SFFALAQGCLCPKCQEQLKGEISAADLLTTIKDCCSKTPNFITGESPILESIFRLFLANGNQPLDLEKLGRQLGEWRGGDTYRTSAEILSRLLSSDQYYGLRQVT
;
A
#
# COMPACT_ATOMS: atom_id res chain seq x y z
N SER A 1 -13.20 -2.90 -6.19
CA SER A 1 -12.52 -4.21 -6.14
C SER A 1 -11.02 -3.98 -5.93
N PHE A 2 -10.30 -4.91 -5.31
CA PHE A 2 -8.84 -4.81 -5.09
C PHE A 2 -8.08 -4.43 -6.36
N PHE A 3 -8.40 -5.11 -7.47
CA PHE A 3 -7.73 -4.93 -8.75
C PHE A 3 -7.83 -3.49 -9.26
N ALA A 4 -9.01 -2.87 -9.19
CA ALA A 4 -9.20 -1.48 -9.62
C ALA A 4 -8.38 -0.49 -8.78
N LEU A 5 -8.30 -0.70 -7.46
CA LEU A 5 -7.50 0.13 -6.56
C LEU A 5 -5.99 -0.03 -6.85
N ALA A 6 -5.54 -1.26 -7.07
CA ALA A 6 -4.15 -1.55 -7.39
C ALA A 6 -3.75 -0.99 -8.77
N GLN A 7 -4.61 -1.08 -9.79
CA GLN A 7 -4.39 -0.45 -11.09
C GLN A 7 -4.25 1.08 -10.98
N GLY A 8 -5.01 1.72 -10.09
CA GLY A 8 -4.89 3.14 -9.78
C GLY A 8 -3.51 3.54 -9.22
N CYS A 9 -2.71 2.58 -8.76
CA CYS A 9 -1.36 2.81 -8.25
C CYS A 9 -0.26 2.67 -9.32
N LEU A 10 -0.62 2.33 -10.56
CA LEU A 10 0.35 2.22 -11.65
C LEU A 10 0.85 3.61 -12.08
N CYS A 11 2.16 3.73 -12.31
CA CYS A 11 2.73 4.93 -12.93
C CYS A 11 2.32 5.02 -14.41
N PRO A 12 2.41 6.21 -15.06
CA PRO A 12 1.97 6.39 -16.45
C PRO A 12 2.58 5.37 -17.41
N LYS A 13 3.89 5.09 -17.26
CA LYS A 13 4.60 4.10 -18.07
C LYS A 13 3.99 2.69 -17.93
N CYS A 14 3.76 2.23 -16.70
CA CYS A 14 3.22 0.90 -16.45
C CYS A 14 1.74 0.79 -16.84
N GLN A 15 0.96 1.87 -16.74
CA GLN A 15 -0.42 1.91 -17.24
C GLN A 15 -0.47 1.67 -18.75
N GLU A 16 0.47 2.23 -19.51
CA GLU A 16 0.54 2.01 -20.96
C GLU A 16 0.99 0.60 -21.32
N GLN A 17 1.97 0.05 -20.59
CA GLN A 17 2.53 -1.27 -20.85
C GLN A 17 1.59 -2.42 -20.48
N LEU A 18 0.71 -2.22 -19.51
CA LEU A 18 -0.19 -3.26 -19.01
C LEU A 18 -1.59 -3.22 -19.65
N LYS A 19 -1.73 -2.70 -20.86
CA LYS A 19 -3.02 -2.72 -21.57
C LYS A 19 -3.41 -4.16 -21.93
N GLY A 20 -4.41 -4.71 -21.24
CA GLY A 20 -4.94 -6.06 -21.50
C GLY A 20 -5.43 -6.77 -20.24
N GLU A 21 -5.61 -8.08 -20.35
CA GLU A 21 -5.89 -8.94 -19.19
C GLU A 21 -4.58 -9.17 -18.42
N ILE A 22 -4.50 -8.64 -17.20
CA ILE A 22 -3.32 -8.73 -16.33
C ILE A 22 -3.68 -9.61 -15.13
N SER A 23 -2.80 -10.54 -14.77
CA SER A 23 -2.99 -11.29 -13.52
C SER A 23 -2.73 -10.40 -12.29
N ALA A 24 -3.31 -10.76 -11.14
CA ALA A 24 -3.02 -10.06 -9.90
C ALA A 24 -1.53 -10.15 -9.51
N ALA A 25 -0.85 -11.24 -9.87
CA ALA A 25 0.58 -11.45 -9.59
C ALA A 25 1.46 -10.51 -10.42
N ASP A 26 1.16 -10.34 -11.71
CA ASP A 26 1.89 -9.42 -12.60
C ASP A 26 1.69 -7.97 -12.16
N LEU A 27 0.46 -7.63 -11.73
CA LEU A 27 0.14 -6.31 -11.21
C LEU A 27 0.94 -5.99 -9.94
N LEU A 28 0.95 -6.91 -8.97
CA LEU A 28 1.72 -6.77 -7.72
C LEU A 28 3.22 -6.65 -8.00
N THR A 29 3.76 -7.49 -8.89
CA THR A 29 5.18 -7.47 -9.26
C THR A 29 5.55 -6.14 -9.91
N THR A 30 4.72 -5.66 -10.85
CA THR A 30 4.96 -4.38 -11.52
C THR A 30 4.92 -3.20 -10.55
N ILE A 31 3.97 -3.20 -9.61
CA ILE A 31 3.88 -2.14 -8.60
C ILE A 31 5.09 -2.18 -7.68
N LYS A 32 5.45 -3.36 -7.16
CA LYS A 32 6.61 -3.56 -6.30
C LYS A 32 7.92 -3.16 -6.97
N ASP A 33 8.16 -3.59 -8.21
CA ASP A 33 9.46 -3.43 -8.86
C ASP A 33 9.62 -2.09 -9.61
N CYS A 34 8.53 -1.38 -9.89
CA CYS A 34 8.57 -0.09 -10.59
C CYS A 34 7.80 1.02 -9.86
N CYS A 35 6.49 0.89 -9.73
CA CYS A 35 5.62 2.01 -9.34
C CYS A 35 5.92 2.52 -7.92
N SER A 36 6.25 1.60 -7.01
CA SER A 36 6.61 1.86 -5.62
C SER A 36 7.84 2.75 -5.45
N LYS A 37 8.72 2.78 -6.45
CA LYS A 37 9.99 3.53 -6.44
C LYS A 37 9.82 4.98 -6.89
N THR A 38 8.61 5.38 -7.30
CA THR A 38 8.35 6.76 -7.71
C THR A 38 8.33 7.69 -6.49
N PRO A 39 8.83 8.94 -6.62
CA PRO A 39 9.09 9.83 -5.47
C PRO A 39 7.84 10.28 -4.71
N ASN A 40 6.64 9.88 -5.11
CA ASN A 40 5.37 10.22 -4.45
C ASN A 40 4.43 9.01 -4.36
N PHE A 41 4.98 7.80 -4.37
CA PHE A 41 4.14 6.61 -4.30
C PHE A 41 3.36 6.54 -2.98
N ILE A 42 3.99 6.89 -1.87
CA ILE A 42 3.34 7.13 -0.58
C ILE A 42 3.67 8.56 -0.17
N THR A 43 2.67 9.36 0.19
CA THR A 43 2.86 10.76 0.59
C THR A 43 2.31 11.02 1.99
N GLY A 44 2.84 12.06 2.63
CA GLY A 44 2.32 12.55 3.92
C GLY A 44 0.88 13.07 3.85
N GLU A 45 0.38 13.37 2.65
CA GLU A 45 -0.95 13.97 2.43
C GLU A 45 -2.05 12.91 2.24
N SER A 46 -1.71 11.71 1.78
CA SER A 46 -2.68 10.63 1.57
C SER A 46 -3.32 10.14 2.88
N PRO A 47 -4.57 9.64 2.87
CA PRO A 47 -5.16 8.96 4.02
C PRO A 47 -4.27 7.83 4.56
N ILE A 48 -4.31 7.57 5.87
CA ILE A 48 -3.49 6.50 6.50
C ILE A 48 -3.77 5.13 5.87
N LEU A 49 -5.04 4.79 5.66
CA LEU A 49 -5.44 3.52 5.03
C LEU A 49 -4.93 3.39 3.59
N GLU A 50 -4.91 4.49 2.83
CA GLU A 50 -4.32 4.50 1.48
C GLU A 50 -2.82 4.25 1.54
N SER A 51 -2.13 4.87 2.50
CA SER A 51 -0.70 4.68 2.71
C SER A 51 -0.36 3.23 3.06
N ILE A 52 -1.18 2.61 3.93
CA ILE A 52 -1.05 1.19 4.29
C ILE A 52 -1.26 0.30 3.07
N PHE A 53 -2.33 0.55 2.31
CA PHE A 53 -2.63 -0.22 1.09
C PHE A 53 -1.47 -0.15 0.10
N ARG A 54 -0.97 1.05 -0.21
CA ARG A 54 0.17 1.23 -1.10
C ARG A 54 1.45 0.59 -0.55
N LEU A 55 1.69 0.65 0.76
CA LEU A 55 2.83 -0.05 1.38
C LEU A 55 2.74 -1.56 1.17
N PHE A 56 1.57 -2.17 1.34
CA PHE A 56 1.40 -3.59 1.05
C PHE A 56 1.64 -3.90 -0.43
N LEU A 57 1.17 -3.07 -1.36
CA LEU A 57 1.49 -3.23 -2.78
C LEU A 57 3.01 -3.14 -3.04
N ALA A 58 3.69 -2.18 -2.42
CA ALA A 58 5.14 -2.00 -2.53
C ALA A 58 5.93 -3.19 -1.96
N ASN A 59 5.37 -3.89 -0.97
CA ASN A 59 5.96 -5.10 -0.39
C ASN A 59 5.51 -6.40 -1.10
N GLY A 60 4.75 -6.32 -2.19
CA GLY A 60 4.24 -7.50 -2.90
C GLY A 60 3.16 -8.25 -2.12
N ASN A 61 2.34 -7.51 -1.39
CA ASN A 61 1.22 -7.97 -0.56
C ASN A 61 1.60 -9.04 0.47
N GLN A 62 2.84 -9.00 0.97
CA GLN A 62 3.28 -9.89 2.03
C GLN A 62 2.85 -9.34 3.40
N PRO A 63 2.42 -10.22 4.33
CA PRO A 63 1.99 -9.81 5.66
C PRO A 63 3.13 -9.11 6.41
N LEU A 64 2.74 -8.14 7.25
CA LEU A 64 3.65 -7.40 8.12
C LEU A 64 3.12 -7.40 9.54
N ASP A 65 4.05 -7.49 10.48
CA ASP A 65 3.80 -7.14 11.87
C ASP A 65 3.38 -5.65 12.01
N LEU A 66 2.51 -5.36 12.98
CA LEU A 66 1.95 -4.03 13.19
C LEU A 66 3.00 -3.01 13.61
N GLU A 67 3.99 -3.38 14.43
CA GLU A 67 5.07 -2.47 14.82
C GLU A 67 5.96 -2.14 13.63
N LYS A 68 6.27 -3.15 12.80
CA LYS A 68 7.02 -2.95 11.57
C LYS A 68 6.25 -2.09 10.57
N LEU A 69 4.95 -2.29 10.44
CA LEU A 69 4.07 -1.48 9.59
C LEU A 69 4.10 -0.02 10.04
N GLY A 70 3.95 0.22 11.34
CA GLY A 70 4.00 1.56 11.93
C GLY A 70 5.31 2.30 11.69
N ARG A 71 6.43 1.59 11.85
CA ARG A 71 7.77 2.11 11.57
C ARG A 71 7.92 2.51 10.10
N GLN A 72 7.62 1.60 9.18
CA GLN A 72 7.76 1.86 7.75
C GLN A 72 6.88 3.04 7.32
N LEU A 73 5.61 3.08 7.75
CA LEU A 73 4.74 4.23 7.45
C LEU A 73 5.31 5.55 7.98
N GLY A 74 5.89 5.55 9.18
CA GLY A 74 6.56 6.72 9.74
C GLY A 74 7.70 7.20 8.83
N GLU A 75 8.57 6.28 8.38
CA GLU A 75 9.67 6.60 7.47
C GLU A 75 9.18 7.17 6.13
N TRP A 76 8.18 6.53 5.51
CA TRP A 76 7.63 6.98 4.22
C TRP A 76 6.89 8.31 4.31
N ARG A 77 6.27 8.63 5.45
CA ARG A 77 5.46 9.85 5.63
C ARG A 77 6.22 11.01 6.29
N GLY A 78 7.55 10.94 6.35
CA GLY A 78 8.38 12.05 6.84
C GLY A 78 8.54 12.11 8.36
N GLY A 79 8.38 10.98 9.06
CA GLY A 79 8.76 10.82 10.47
C GLY A 79 7.63 10.97 11.50
N ASP A 80 6.38 11.21 11.10
CA ASP A 80 5.24 11.23 12.04
C ASP A 80 4.89 9.80 12.47
N THR A 81 5.42 9.40 13.64
CA THR A 81 5.24 8.06 14.21
C THR A 81 4.07 7.97 15.18
N TYR A 82 3.57 9.10 15.67
CA TYR A 82 2.45 9.14 16.60
C TYR A 82 1.17 8.58 15.97
N ARG A 83 0.89 8.97 14.72
CA ARG A 83 -0.29 8.49 13.97
C ARG A 83 -0.15 7.06 13.42
N THR A 84 1.02 6.44 13.59
CA THR A 84 1.32 5.09 13.07
C THR A 84 1.63 4.09 14.18
N SER A 85 1.25 4.36 15.43
CA SER A 85 1.37 3.38 16.52
C SER A 85 0.55 2.10 16.25
N ALA A 86 1.05 0.96 16.73
CA ALA A 86 0.41 -0.34 16.51
C ALA A 86 -1.05 -0.38 17.00
N GLU A 87 -1.37 0.27 18.12
CA GLU A 87 -2.74 0.34 18.64
C GLU A 87 -3.69 1.05 17.66
N ILE A 88 -3.28 2.22 17.15
CA ILE A 88 -4.06 3.02 16.21
C ILE A 88 -4.24 2.24 14.90
N LEU A 89 -3.15 1.65 14.38
CA LEU A 89 -3.19 0.85 13.17
C LEU A 89 -4.12 -0.37 13.31
N SER A 90 -4.06 -1.07 14.45
CA SER A 90 -4.95 -2.21 14.72
C SER A 90 -6.42 -1.79 14.67
N ARG A 91 -6.78 -0.67 15.30
CA ARG A 91 -8.16 -0.15 15.31
C ARG A 91 -8.63 0.25 13.91
N LEU A 92 -7.78 0.95 13.16
CA LEU A 92 -8.07 1.36 11.78
C LEU A 92 -8.28 0.16 10.86
N LEU A 93 -7.38 -0.83 10.92
CA LEU A 93 -7.45 -2.04 10.11
C LEU A 93 -8.66 -2.91 10.44
N SER A 94 -9.04 -2.98 11.71
CA SER A 94 -10.25 -3.71 12.13
C SER A 94 -11.54 -3.11 11.56
N SER A 95 -11.50 -1.85 11.13
CA SER A 95 -12.65 -1.13 10.58
C SER A 95 -12.54 -0.87 9.07
N ASP A 96 -11.51 -1.39 8.38
CA ASP A 96 -11.37 -1.18 6.94
C ASP A 96 -12.46 -1.92 6.15
N GLN A 97 -13.14 -1.18 5.28
CA GLN A 97 -14.15 -1.71 4.36
C GLN A 97 -13.86 -1.37 2.90
N TYR A 98 -12.84 -0.52 2.65
CA TYR A 98 -12.59 0.02 1.33
C TYR A 98 -11.41 -0.67 0.64
N TYR A 99 -10.28 -0.83 1.34
CA TYR A 99 -9.06 -1.39 0.76
C TYR A 99 -8.99 -2.91 0.82
N GLY A 100 -9.80 -3.53 1.68
CA GLY A 100 -9.83 -4.99 1.89
C GLY A 100 -8.67 -5.49 2.75
N LEU A 101 -8.08 -4.62 3.57
CA LEU A 101 -6.99 -4.96 4.48
C LEU A 101 -7.54 -5.79 5.64
N ARG A 102 -6.86 -6.90 5.94
CA ARG A 102 -7.28 -7.82 7.01
C ARG A 102 -6.08 -8.37 7.74
N GLN A 103 -6.24 -8.61 9.05
CA GLN A 103 -5.26 -9.37 9.81
C GLN A 103 -5.31 -10.83 9.37
N VAL A 104 -4.13 -11.40 9.11
CA VAL A 104 -3.97 -12.83 8.86
C VAL A 104 -3.42 -13.47 10.13
N THR A 105 -4.01 -14.58 10.55
CA THR A 105 -3.61 -15.34 11.74
C THR A 105 -2.74 -16.52 11.33
#